data_AF-A0A7C0UTF8-F1
#
_entry.id   AF-A0A7C0UTF8-F1
#
_cell.length_a   1.000
_cell.length_b   1.000
_cell.length_c   1.000
_cell.angle_alpha   90.00
_cell.angle_beta   90.00
_cell.angle_gamma   90.00
#
_symmetry.space_group_name_H-M   'P 1'
#
loop_
_entity.id
_entity.type
_entity.pdbx_description
1 polymer ?
#
loop_
_entity_poly.entity_id
_entity_poly.type
_entity_poly.pdbx_seq_one_letter_code
_entity_poly.pdbx_strand_id
1 'polypeptide(L)'
;MVSAKIFNQRVVLKRFADADADISDVQREMARLASRLDAAEDMQQVRGIEGAASRAYFRALSYAFERRGLDMPRRSRRPPKDPANALLSFAYGLLRTEVMTAIALVGLDPYRGFYHSSRYGRPALALDIMEEFRPALADSTVLGALGLGMVGADDFESRFGHYRLTEV
;
A
#
# COMPACT_ATOMS: atom_id res chain seq x y z
N MET A 1 -5.92 0.22 -13.53
CA MET A 1 -5.86 0.65 -12.13
C MET A 1 -6.28 -0.38 -11.08
N VAL A 2 -7.55 -0.53 -10.71
CA VAL A 2 -7.92 -1.39 -9.55
C VAL A 2 -7.54 -2.85 -9.75
N SER A 3 -7.79 -3.42 -10.93
CA SER A 3 -7.37 -4.79 -11.27
C SER A 3 -5.84 -4.97 -11.14
N ALA A 4 -5.06 -4.05 -11.70
CA ALA A 4 -3.60 -4.05 -11.60
C ALA A 4 -3.10 -3.93 -10.15
N LYS A 5 -3.73 -3.08 -9.33
CA LYS A 5 -3.44 -2.99 -7.90
C LYS A 5 -3.66 -4.32 -7.20
N ILE A 6 -4.82 -4.98 -7.40
CA ILE A 6 -5.12 -6.27 -6.77
C ILE A 6 -4.13 -7.34 -7.24
N PHE A 7 -3.78 -7.35 -8.53
CA PHE A 7 -2.78 -8.25 -9.09
C PHE A 7 -1.41 -8.05 -8.40
N ASN A 8 -0.91 -6.82 -8.33
CA ASN A 8 0.38 -6.52 -7.71
C ASN A 8 0.39 -6.83 -6.21
N GLN A 9 -0.71 -6.57 -5.50
CA GLN A 9 -0.88 -6.98 -4.10
C GLN A 9 -0.74 -8.49 -3.92
N ARG A 10 -1.39 -9.29 -4.78
CA ARG A 10 -1.28 -10.75 -4.74
C ARG A 10 0.15 -11.23 -5.00
N VAL A 11 0.87 -10.59 -5.93
CA VAL A 11 2.28 -10.89 -6.22
C VAL A 11 3.17 -10.61 -4.99
N VAL A 12 2.99 -9.47 -4.32
CA VAL A 12 3.73 -9.13 -3.10
C VAL A 12 3.46 -10.15 -1.99
N LEU A 13 2.19 -10.50 -1.76
CA LEU A 13 1.83 -11.50 -0.76
C LEU A 13 2.47 -12.86 -1.06
N LYS A 14 2.45 -13.31 -2.32
CA LYS A 14 3.15 -14.55 -2.74
C LYS A 14 4.64 -14.51 -2.42
N ARG A 15 5.27 -13.35 -2.58
CA ARG A 15 6.71 -13.21 -2.38
C ARG A 15 7.11 -13.12 -0.90
N PHE A 16 6.31 -12.42 -0.08
CA PHE A 16 6.74 -12.02 1.26
C PHE A 16 5.91 -12.61 2.41
N ALA A 17 4.76 -13.21 2.12
CA ALA A 17 3.86 -13.80 3.10
C ALA A 17 3.59 -15.31 2.89
N ASP A 18 3.83 -15.85 1.70
CA ASP A 18 3.52 -17.26 1.34
C ASP A 18 4.45 -18.28 1.98
N ALA A 19 5.70 -17.91 2.26
CA ALA A 19 6.67 -18.81 2.91
C ALA A 19 6.31 -19.12 4.38
N ASP A 20 5.39 -18.34 4.97
CA ASP A 20 5.39 -18.09 6.41
C ASP A 20 3.98 -18.02 7.05
N ALA A 21 2.93 -17.84 6.25
CA ALA A 21 1.53 -17.89 6.65
C ALA A 21 0.72 -18.54 5.51
N ASP A 22 -0.23 -19.44 5.83
CA ASP A 22 -1.16 -19.94 4.81
C ASP A 22 -2.08 -18.80 4.36
N ILE A 23 -1.62 -18.05 3.37
CA ILE A 23 -2.34 -16.95 2.74
C ILE A 23 -3.16 -17.43 1.55
N SER A 24 -3.28 -18.76 1.33
CA SER A 24 -3.98 -19.33 0.17
C SER A 24 -5.45 -18.89 0.13
N ASP A 25 -6.08 -18.75 1.30
CA ASP A 25 -7.43 -18.22 1.44
C ASP A 25 -7.53 -16.75 1.02
N VAL A 26 -6.58 -15.91 1.47
CA VAL A 26 -6.52 -14.50 1.09
C VAL A 26 -6.25 -14.34 -0.41
N GLN A 27 -5.36 -15.14 -0.97
CA GLN A 27 -5.08 -15.17 -2.41
C GLN A 27 -6.32 -15.53 -3.22
N ARG A 28 -7.10 -16.52 -2.77
CA ARG A 28 -8.37 -16.92 -3.39
C ARG A 28 -9.44 -15.84 -3.22
N GLU A 29 -9.56 -15.23 -2.05
CA GLU A 29 -10.48 -14.11 -1.79
C GLU A 29 -10.18 -12.94 -2.74
N MET A 30 -8.92 -12.51 -2.83
CA MET A 30 -8.50 -11.41 -3.70
C MET A 30 -8.68 -11.74 -5.19
N ALA A 31 -8.47 -12.99 -5.61
CA ALA A 31 -8.75 -13.42 -6.98
C ALA A 31 -10.25 -13.32 -7.33
N ARG A 32 -11.12 -13.75 -6.42
CA ARG A 32 -12.59 -13.62 -6.57
C ARG A 32 -13.04 -12.17 -6.58
N LEU A 33 -12.41 -11.31 -5.78
CA LEU A 33 -12.69 -9.88 -5.81
C LEU A 33 -12.25 -9.24 -7.13
N ALA A 34 -11.09 -9.64 -7.67
CA ALA A 34 -10.62 -9.17 -8.97
C ALA A 34 -11.59 -9.55 -10.10
N SER A 35 -12.08 -10.81 -10.13
CA SER A 35 -13.02 -11.25 -11.18
C SER A 35 -14.37 -10.56 -11.12
N ARG A 36 -14.74 -9.96 -9.98
CA ARG A 36 -15.96 -9.16 -9.85
C ARG A 36 -15.84 -7.77 -10.44
N LEU A 37 -14.63 -7.28 -10.73
CA LEU A 37 -14.43 -5.97 -11.35
C LEU A 37 -15.01 -5.91 -12.75
N ASP A 38 -14.94 -7.00 -13.51
CA ASP A 38 -15.43 -7.06 -14.89
C ASP A 38 -16.96 -6.94 -14.96
N ALA A 39 -17.65 -7.29 -13.87
CA ALA A 39 -19.10 -7.20 -13.72
C ALA A 39 -19.56 -5.97 -12.94
N ALA A 40 -18.65 -5.04 -12.58
CA ALA A 40 -19.01 -3.84 -11.84
C ALA A 40 -19.66 -2.82 -12.79
N GLU A 41 -20.88 -2.40 -12.47
CA GLU A 41 -21.70 -1.49 -13.29
C GLU A 41 -21.46 -0.01 -12.95
N ASP A 42 -20.93 0.26 -11.76
CA ASP A 42 -20.72 1.62 -11.28
C ASP A 42 -19.45 1.79 -10.44
N MET A 43 -19.05 3.05 -10.24
CA MET A 43 -17.86 3.43 -9.49
C MET A 43 -17.94 3.06 -7.99
N GLN A 44 -19.14 2.98 -7.42
CA GLN A 44 -19.34 2.59 -6.03
C GLN A 44 -19.02 1.11 -5.83
N GLN A 45 -19.43 0.25 -6.75
CA GLN A 45 -19.09 -1.18 -6.76
C GLN A 45 -17.58 -1.38 -6.92
N VAL A 46 -16.93 -0.66 -7.85
CA VAL A 46 -15.47 -0.70 -8.02
C VAL A 46 -14.75 -0.33 -6.72
N ARG A 47 -15.16 0.77 -6.06
CA ARG A 47 -14.60 1.19 -4.76
C ARG A 47 -14.86 0.18 -3.65
N GLY A 48 -16.03 -0.46 -3.66
CA GLY A 48 -16.38 -1.53 -2.71
C GLY A 48 -15.44 -2.73 -2.84
N ILE A 49 -15.19 -3.16 -4.08
CA ILE A 49 -14.26 -4.26 -4.41
C ILE A 49 -12.82 -3.89 -4.01
N GLU A 50 -12.36 -2.69 -4.40
CA GLU A 50 -11.04 -2.19 -4.03
C GLU A 50 -10.84 -2.15 -2.52
N GLY A 51 -11.85 -1.66 -1.79
CA GLY A 51 -11.84 -1.57 -0.34
C GLY A 51 -11.77 -2.96 0.31
N ALA A 52 -12.55 -3.93 -0.19
CA ALA A 52 -12.50 -5.31 0.27
C ALA A 52 -11.13 -5.95 0.01
N ALA A 53 -10.59 -5.80 -1.20
CA ALA A 53 -9.30 -6.35 -1.57
C ALA A 53 -8.16 -5.72 -0.75
N SER A 54 -8.22 -4.40 -0.52
CA SER A 54 -7.25 -3.70 0.32
C SER A 54 -7.30 -4.17 1.77
N ARG A 55 -8.49 -4.45 2.32
CA ARG A 55 -8.62 -5.02 3.67
C ARG A 55 -8.00 -6.41 3.74
N ALA A 56 -8.31 -7.28 2.78
CA ALA A 56 -7.74 -8.62 2.70
C ALA A 56 -6.21 -8.59 2.59
N TYR A 57 -5.70 -7.71 1.73
CA TYR A 57 -4.28 -7.48 1.56
C TYR A 57 -3.59 -7.07 2.86
N PHE A 58 -4.04 -6.00 3.53
CA PHE A 58 -3.38 -5.51 4.74
C PHE A 58 -3.51 -6.48 5.93
N ARG A 59 -4.55 -7.31 5.99
CA ARG A 59 -4.62 -8.42 6.96
C ARG A 59 -3.47 -9.41 6.74
N ALA A 60 -3.30 -9.89 5.51
CA ALA A 60 -2.20 -10.81 5.18
C ALA A 60 -0.82 -10.17 5.36
N LEU A 61 -0.69 -8.89 5.01
CA LEU A 61 0.54 -8.13 5.16
C LEU A 61 0.96 -7.97 6.64
N SER A 62 0.01 -7.90 7.57
CA SER A 62 0.28 -7.84 9.02
C SER A 62 1.18 -8.98 9.47
N TYR A 63 0.85 -10.22 9.07
CA TYR A 63 1.66 -11.39 9.41
C TYR A 63 3.10 -11.28 8.87
N ALA A 64 3.28 -10.69 7.69
CA ALA A 64 4.61 -10.48 7.12
C ALA A 64 5.43 -9.45 7.91
N PHE A 65 4.81 -8.41 8.46
CA PHE A 65 5.47 -7.43 9.32
C PHE A 65 5.77 -8.00 10.72
N GLU A 66 4.81 -8.67 11.34
CA GLU A 66 4.95 -9.24 12.68
C GLU A 66 6.13 -10.21 12.75
N ARG A 67 6.29 -11.07 11.74
CA ARG A 67 7.44 -11.99 11.65
C ARG A 67 8.78 -11.30 11.46
N ARG A 68 8.77 -10.05 10.99
CA ARG A 68 9.96 -9.21 10.83
C ARG A 68 10.15 -8.26 12.03
N GLY A 69 9.44 -8.50 13.12
CA GLY A 69 9.61 -7.78 14.38
C GLY A 69 8.89 -6.44 14.45
N LEU A 70 7.99 -6.13 13.50
CA LEU A 70 7.17 -4.91 13.55
C LEU A 70 5.69 -5.23 13.61
N ASP A 71 4.99 -4.70 14.62
CA ASP A 71 3.54 -4.86 14.72
C ASP A 71 2.79 -3.99 13.70
N MET A 72 1.75 -4.56 13.07
CA MET A 72 0.88 -3.83 12.14
C MET A 72 -0.60 -4.24 12.22
N PRO A 73 -1.29 -4.05 13.36
CA PRO A 73 -2.64 -4.59 13.57
C PRO A 73 -3.67 -4.15 12.51
N ARG A 74 -3.48 -2.96 11.93
CA ARG A 74 -4.25 -2.48 10.77
C ARG A 74 -3.52 -1.34 10.08
N ARG A 75 -3.86 -1.04 8.82
CA ARG A 75 -3.35 0.17 8.16
C ARG A 75 -3.87 1.45 8.85
N SER A 76 -2.96 2.28 9.33
CA SER A 76 -3.19 3.60 9.91
C SER A 76 -2.33 4.67 9.21
N ARG A 77 -2.96 5.65 8.55
CA ARG A 77 -2.25 6.56 7.64
C ARG A 77 -1.80 7.87 8.28
N ARG A 78 -2.67 8.52 9.05
CA ARG A 78 -2.44 9.86 9.61
C ARG A 78 -3.18 10.01 10.94
N PRO A 79 -2.48 9.98 12.07
CA PRO A 79 -1.06 9.65 12.26
C PRO A 79 -0.79 8.12 12.23
N PRO A 80 0.43 7.67 11.89
CA PRO A 80 0.85 6.27 12.05
C PRO A 80 0.86 5.86 13.53
N LYS A 81 0.24 4.72 13.84
CA LYS A 81 0.09 4.22 15.22
C LYS A 81 1.09 3.14 15.60
N ASP A 82 1.92 2.71 14.66
CA ASP A 82 2.92 1.67 14.84
C ASP A 82 4.08 1.86 13.82
N PRO A 83 5.25 1.24 14.08
CA PRO A 83 6.42 1.33 13.20
C PRO A 83 6.15 0.91 11.75
N ALA A 84 5.42 -0.19 11.53
CA ALA A 84 5.12 -0.67 10.18
C ALA A 84 4.32 0.36 9.37
N ASN A 85 3.31 0.97 9.98
CA ASN A 85 2.55 2.06 9.37
C ASN A 85 3.38 3.31 9.14
N ALA A 86 4.33 3.64 10.03
CA ALA A 86 5.24 4.76 9.83
C ALA A 86 6.11 4.53 8.58
N LEU A 87 6.72 3.34 8.48
CA LEU A 87 7.57 2.94 7.37
C LEU A 87 6.82 2.91 6.03
N LEU A 88 5.64 2.29 5.98
CA LEU A 88 4.79 2.30 4.80
C LEU A 88 4.36 3.73 4.40
N SER A 89 4.06 4.59 5.38
CA SER A 89 3.63 5.96 5.09
C SER A 89 4.78 6.82 4.57
N PHE A 90 6.01 6.57 5.05
CA PHE A 90 7.23 7.15 4.51
C PHE A 90 7.47 6.70 3.07
N ALA A 91 7.45 5.39 2.80
CA ALA A 91 7.63 4.84 1.46
C ALA A 91 6.56 5.33 0.46
N TYR A 92 5.29 5.42 0.88
CA TYR A 92 4.23 6.03 0.06
C TYR A 92 4.42 7.54 -0.12
N GLY A 93 5.08 8.21 0.82
CA GLY A 93 5.50 9.60 0.69
C GLY A 93 6.49 9.79 -0.43
N LEU A 94 7.56 8.98 -0.45
CA LEU A 94 8.59 8.99 -1.49
C LEU A 94 7.98 8.63 -2.85
N LEU A 95 7.22 7.53 -2.94
CA LEU A 95 6.58 7.12 -4.18
C LEU A 95 5.66 8.20 -4.75
N ARG A 96 4.93 8.92 -3.87
CA ARG A 96 4.09 10.05 -4.32
C ARG A 96 4.94 11.14 -4.96
N THR A 97 6.08 11.49 -4.38
CA THR A 97 6.99 12.50 -4.93
C THR A 97 7.50 12.07 -6.30
N GLU A 98 7.96 10.82 -6.45
CA GLU A 98 8.44 10.30 -7.73
C GLU A 98 7.35 10.31 -8.82
N VAL A 99 6.15 9.84 -8.49
CA VAL A 99 5.02 9.84 -9.45
C VAL A 99 4.61 11.26 -9.82
N MET A 100 4.57 12.19 -8.86
CA MET A 100 4.30 13.61 -9.13
C MET A 100 5.33 14.21 -10.11
N THR A 101 6.62 13.95 -9.87
CA THR A 101 7.70 14.39 -10.75
C THR A 101 7.57 13.80 -12.15
N ALA A 102 7.31 12.50 -12.26
CA ALA A 102 7.14 11.82 -13.53
C ALA A 102 5.96 12.39 -14.35
N ILE A 103 4.82 12.65 -13.70
CA ILE A 103 3.65 13.28 -14.33
C ILE A 103 3.99 14.68 -14.84
N ALA A 104 4.69 15.48 -14.03
CA ALA A 104 5.07 16.84 -14.41
C ALA A 104 6.04 16.86 -15.60
N LEU A 105 7.00 15.92 -15.64
CA LEU A 105 7.97 15.79 -16.73
C LEU A 105 7.32 15.50 -18.10
N VAL A 106 6.21 14.77 -18.12
CA VAL A 106 5.47 14.47 -19.36
C VAL A 106 4.39 15.53 -19.68
N GLY A 107 4.31 16.61 -18.89
CA GLY A 107 3.39 17.73 -19.12
C GLY A 107 1.94 17.47 -18.73
N LEU A 108 1.66 16.42 -17.94
CA LEU A 108 0.31 16.14 -17.43
C LEU A 108 0.02 16.94 -16.16
N ASP A 109 -1.25 17.25 -15.91
CA ASP A 109 -1.69 17.89 -14.65
C ASP A 109 -1.89 16.85 -13.54
N PRO A 110 -1.07 16.87 -12.46
CA PRO A 110 -1.18 15.89 -11.38
C PRO A 110 -2.49 15.93 -10.59
N TYR A 111 -3.29 16.99 -10.72
CA TYR A 111 -4.54 17.18 -9.98
C TYR A 111 -5.78 16.68 -10.74
N ARG A 112 -5.62 16.30 -12.02
CA ARG A 112 -6.70 15.79 -12.88
C ARG A 112 -6.74 14.25 -12.88
N GLY A 113 -7.23 13.67 -11.79
CA GLY A 113 -7.42 12.22 -11.67
C GLY A 113 -8.66 11.70 -12.39
N PHE A 114 -8.67 10.40 -12.64
CA PHE A 114 -9.77 9.65 -13.26
C PHE A 114 -10.60 8.88 -12.23
N TYR A 115 -9.96 8.32 -11.20
CA TYR A 115 -10.59 7.43 -10.23
C TYR A 115 -10.79 8.09 -8.86
N HIS A 116 -9.74 8.71 -8.33
CA HIS A 116 -9.85 9.55 -7.15
C HIS A 116 -10.50 10.89 -7.50
N SER A 117 -11.44 11.33 -6.68
CA SER A 117 -12.05 12.65 -6.87
C SER A 117 -11.02 13.76 -6.72
N SER A 118 -11.00 14.66 -7.70
CA SER A 118 -10.27 15.93 -7.61
C SER A 118 -10.87 16.73 -6.46
N ARG A 119 -10.10 16.84 -5.38
CA ARG A 119 -10.35 17.78 -4.29
C ARG A 119 -9.22 18.79 -4.31
N TYR A 120 -9.50 20.04 -3.94
CA TYR A 120 -8.48 21.08 -3.89
C TYR A 120 -7.25 20.62 -3.08
N GLY A 121 -6.06 20.77 -3.66
CA GLY A 121 -4.79 20.36 -3.05
C GLY A 121 -4.52 18.85 -3.03
N ARG A 122 -5.40 18.00 -3.57
CA ARG A 122 -5.18 16.54 -3.67
C ARG A 122 -4.72 16.19 -5.09
N PRO A 123 -3.49 15.70 -5.30
CA PRO A 123 -2.99 15.34 -6.63
C PRO A 123 -3.62 14.02 -7.11
N ALA A 124 -4.85 14.11 -7.61
CA ALA A 124 -5.70 12.95 -7.87
C ALA A 124 -5.09 12.02 -8.93
N LEU A 125 -4.47 12.54 -10.00
CA LEU A 125 -3.82 11.72 -11.02
C LEU A 125 -2.61 10.97 -10.45
N ALA A 126 -1.81 11.66 -9.63
CA ALA A 126 -0.67 11.02 -8.98
C ALA A 126 -1.11 9.91 -8.04
N LEU A 127 -2.22 10.09 -7.32
CA LEU A 127 -2.77 9.05 -6.45
C LEU A 127 -3.30 7.87 -7.25
N ASP A 128 -3.94 8.12 -8.40
CA ASP A 128 -4.43 7.08 -9.31
C ASP A 128 -3.28 6.23 -9.84
N ILE A 129 -2.27 6.85 -10.46
CA ILE A 129 -1.10 6.15 -10.99
C ILE A 129 -0.39 5.40 -9.87
N MET A 130 -0.21 6.04 -8.71
CA MET A 130 0.45 5.43 -7.56
C MET A 130 -0.26 4.17 -7.03
N GLU A 131 -1.58 4.00 -7.21
CA GLU A 131 -2.30 2.80 -6.74
C GLU A 131 -1.71 1.51 -7.33
N GLU A 132 -1.24 1.55 -8.57
CA GLU A 132 -0.69 0.39 -9.28
C GLU A 132 0.71 0.04 -8.77
N PHE A 133 1.49 1.05 -8.37
CA PHE A 133 2.88 0.89 -7.95
C PHE A 133 3.09 0.67 -6.45
N ARG A 134 2.11 1.00 -5.59
CA ARG A 134 2.28 0.84 -4.13
C ARG A 134 2.72 -0.56 -3.71
N PRO A 135 2.08 -1.65 -4.16
CA PRO A 135 2.51 -2.97 -3.74
C PRO A 135 3.89 -3.30 -4.34
N ALA A 136 4.03 -3.11 -5.65
CA ALA A 136 5.20 -3.55 -6.41
C ALA A 136 6.49 -2.80 -6.05
N LEU A 137 6.40 -1.51 -5.70
CA LEU A 137 7.56 -0.67 -5.36
C LEU A 137 7.65 -0.41 -3.85
N ALA A 138 6.62 0.20 -3.26
CA ALA A 138 6.73 0.65 -1.87
C ALA A 138 6.66 -0.52 -0.88
N ASP A 139 5.62 -1.35 -0.96
CA ASP A 139 5.44 -2.45 0.02
C ASP A 139 6.56 -3.50 -0.10
N SER A 140 6.95 -3.86 -1.34
CA SER A 140 8.05 -4.78 -1.59
C SER A 140 9.40 -4.26 -1.09
N THR A 141 9.69 -2.97 -1.26
CA THR A 141 10.93 -2.33 -0.75
C THR A 141 10.94 -2.35 0.76
N VAL A 142 9.83 -2.00 1.41
CA VAL A 142 9.72 -2.03 2.87
C VAL A 142 9.94 -3.43 3.43
N LEU A 143 9.25 -4.44 2.89
CA LEU A 143 9.42 -5.83 3.33
C LEU A 143 10.81 -6.38 3.03
N GLY A 144 11.42 -5.94 1.92
CA GLY A 144 12.80 -6.26 1.56
C GLY A 144 13.81 -5.68 2.53
N ALA A 145 13.70 -4.38 2.84
CA ALA A 145 14.58 -3.69 3.79
C ALA A 145 14.52 -4.33 5.18
N LEU A 146 13.32 -4.67 5.66
CA LEU A 146 13.12 -5.42 6.91
C LEU A 146 13.72 -6.83 6.84
N GLY A 147 13.49 -7.55 5.76
CA GLY A 147 14.05 -8.90 5.57
C GLY A 147 15.57 -8.94 5.49
N LEU A 148 16.20 -7.84 5.07
CA LEU A 148 17.65 -7.66 5.01
C LEU A 148 18.24 -7.06 6.29
N GLY A 149 17.42 -6.73 7.29
CA GLY A 149 17.86 -6.08 8.53
C GLY A 149 18.39 -4.66 8.34
N MET A 150 18.02 -3.99 7.24
CA MET A 150 18.40 -2.58 6.99
C MET A 150 17.62 -1.60 7.85
N VAL A 151 16.43 -2.03 8.31
CA VAL A 151 15.56 -1.29 9.22
C VAL A 151 14.99 -2.32 10.21
N GLY A 152 14.85 -1.94 11.48
CA GLY A 152 14.31 -2.74 12.56
C GLY A 152 13.49 -1.90 13.55
N ALA A 153 13.08 -2.51 14.66
CA ALA A 153 12.23 -1.84 15.66
C ALA A 153 12.89 -0.61 16.30
N ASP A 154 14.22 -0.61 16.40
CA ASP A 154 15.01 0.45 17.05
C ASP A 154 15.16 1.71 16.19
N ASP A 155 14.82 1.66 14.90
CA ASP A 155 14.87 2.81 13.97
C ASP A 155 13.62 3.72 14.08
N PHE A 156 12.81 3.51 15.10
CA PHE A 156 11.56 4.25 15.31
C PHE A 156 11.51 4.86 16.69
N GLU A 157 11.02 6.11 16.75
CA GLU A 157 10.70 6.78 17.99
C GLU A 157 9.19 7.08 18.09
N SER A 158 8.66 6.95 19.30
CA SER A 158 7.28 7.31 19.63
C SER A 158 7.23 8.71 20.21
N ARG A 159 6.47 9.61 19.59
CA ARG A 159 6.18 10.95 20.10
C ARG A 159 4.69 11.22 20.06
N PHE A 160 4.12 11.63 21.20
CA PHE A 160 2.69 11.94 21.35
C PHE A 160 1.75 10.81 20.87
N GLY A 161 2.16 9.55 21.03
CA GLY A 161 1.37 8.39 20.60
C GLY A 161 1.43 8.10 19.09
N HIS A 162 2.43 8.63 18.39
CA HIS A 162 2.68 8.40 16.96
C HIS A 162 4.12 7.97 16.74
N TYR A 163 4.33 7.08 15.76
CA TYR A 163 5.66 6.59 15.42
C TYR A 163 6.24 7.36 14.23
N ARG A 164 7.54 7.66 14.29
CA ARG A 164 8.32 8.22 13.19
C ARG A 164 9.67 7.52 13.09
N LEU A 165 10.23 7.46 11.88
CA LEU A 165 11.60 7.04 11.65
C LEU A 165 12.56 8.04 12.31
N THR A 166 13.61 7.55 12.94
CA THR A 166 14.70 8.37 13.45
C THR A 166 15.52 8.93 12.28
N GLU A 167 16.14 10.10 12.50
CA GLU A 167 17.19 10.59 11.60
C GLU A 167 18.49 9.84 11.97
N VAL A 168 19.17 9.29 10.97
CA VAL A 168 20.49 8.64 11.10
C VAL A 168 21.58 9.69 11.23
#